data_AF-Q3T0B1-F1
#
_entry.id   AF-Q3T0B1-F1
#
_cell.length_a   1.000
_cell.length_b   1.000
_cell.length_c   1.000
_cell.angle_alpha   90.00
_cell.angle_beta   90.00
_cell.angle_gamma   90.00
#
_symmetry.space_group_name_H-M   'P 1'
#
loop_
_entity.id
_entity.type
_entity.pdbx_description
1 polymer ?
#
loop_
_entity_poly.entity_id
_entity_poly.type
_entity_poly.pdbx_seq_one_letter_code
_entity_poly.pdbx_strand_id
1 'polypeptide(L)'
;DFDIAGQFDPMLPDAECLKIMCEILSSLQIGDFLVKVNDRRILDGMFAICGVPDSKFRTICSSVDKLDKVSWEEVKNEMVGEKGLAPEVADRIGDYVQQHGGVSLVEQLLQDPKLSQNKQALEGLGDLKLLFEYLTLFGIADKISFDLSLARGLDYYTGVIYEAVLLQPPARAGEEPLGVGSVAAGGRYDGLVGMFDPKGRKVPCVGLSIGVERIFSIVEQRLEALEEKVRTTETQVLVASAQKKLLEERLKLISELWDAGIKAELLYKKNPKLLNQLQYCEETGIPLVAIIGEQELKDGVIKLRSVASREEVDVRREDLVEEIKRRTSQPLCIC
;
A
#
# COMPACT_ATOMS: atom_id res chain seq x y z
N ASP A 1 9.84 -3.09 1.62
CA ASP A 1 10.39 -2.08 2.54
C ASP A 1 11.08 -0.99 1.75
N PHE A 2 11.18 0.18 2.35
CA PHE A 2 11.93 1.32 1.85
C PHE A 2 12.63 1.97 3.05
N ASP A 3 13.93 2.22 2.94
CA ASP A 3 14.75 2.69 4.05
C ASP A 3 15.75 3.75 3.57
N ILE A 4 15.92 4.79 4.38
CA ILE A 4 16.92 5.84 4.20
C ILE A 4 17.96 5.69 5.32
N ALA A 5 19.18 5.33 4.93
CA ALA A 5 20.31 5.16 5.85
C ALA A 5 21.35 6.26 5.62
N GLY A 6 21.75 6.93 6.70
CA GLY A 6 22.76 7.98 6.65
C GLY A 6 22.56 9.06 7.72
N GLN A 7 23.58 9.90 7.88
CA GLN A 7 23.51 11.06 8.75
C GLN A 7 23.03 12.27 7.94
N PHE A 8 21.87 12.78 8.30
CA PHE A 8 21.21 13.90 7.65
C PHE A 8 20.71 14.90 8.70
N ASP A 9 20.21 16.04 8.23
CA ASP A 9 19.55 17.00 9.10
C ASP A 9 18.23 16.41 9.64
N PRO A 10 17.80 16.81 10.86
CA PRO A 10 16.69 16.17 11.56
C PRO A 10 15.39 16.15 10.77
N MET A 11 14.67 15.04 10.89
CA MET A 11 13.29 14.83 10.43
C MET A 11 13.02 14.91 8.92
N LEU A 12 13.99 15.28 8.08
CA LEU A 12 13.82 15.34 6.63
C LEU A 12 13.56 13.94 6.02
N PRO A 13 14.41 12.92 6.25
CA PRO A 13 14.14 11.56 5.77
C PRO A 13 12.87 10.95 6.38
N ASP A 14 12.60 11.26 7.65
CA ASP A 14 11.42 10.77 8.38
C ASP A 14 10.12 11.28 7.74
N ALA A 15 10.10 12.57 7.36
CA ALA A 15 8.99 13.18 6.63
C ALA A 15 8.82 12.57 5.23
N GLU A 16 9.91 12.28 4.52
CA GLU A 16 9.88 11.63 3.20
C GLU A 16 9.30 10.22 3.27
N CYS A 17 9.64 9.44 4.30
CA CYS A 17 9.03 8.12 4.53
C CYS A 17 7.50 8.22 4.67
N LEU A 18 6.99 9.17 5.45
CA LEU A 18 5.55 9.40 5.58
C LEU A 18 4.93 9.86 4.26
N LYS A 19 5.62 10.69 3.48
CA LYS A 19 5.16 11.10 2.15
C LYS A 19 5.02 9.92 1.18
N ILE A 20 6.03 9.07 1.09
CA ILE A 20 6.01 7.86 0.26
C ILE A 20 4.85 6.96 0.68
N MET A 21 4.64 6.77 1.99
CA MET A 21 3.52 5.99 2.51
C MET A 21 2.17 6.56 2.06
N CYS A 22 1.95 7.86 2.20
CA CYS A 22 0.71 8.51 1.76
C CYS A 22 0.50 8.43 0.24
N GLU A 23 1.56 8.58 -0.56
CA GLU A 23 1.50 8.48 -2.03
C GLU A 23 1.11 7.06 -2.48
N ILE A 24 1.73 6.04 -1.90
CA ILE A 24 1.42 4.63 -2.21
C ILE A 24 -0.03 4.33 -1.85
N LEU A 25 -0.45 4.61 -0.61
CA LEU A 25 -1.79 4.26 -0.14
C LEU A 25 -2.90 5.01 -0.92
N SER A 26 -2.67 6.28 -1.26
CA SER A 26 -3.60 7.06 -2.10
C SER A 26 -3.70 6.49 -3.51
N SER A 27 -2.57 6.11 -4.13
CA SER A 27 -2.52 5.61 -5.51
C SER A 27 -3.18 4.24 -5.66
N LEU A 28 -3.16 3.41 -4.61
CA LEU A 28 -3.79 2.10 -4.60
C LEU A 28 -5.33 2.17 -4.57
N GLN A 29 -5.90 3.33 -4.20
CA GLN A 29 -7.35 3.56 -4.12
C GLN A 29 -8.10 2.56 -3.23
N ILE A 30 -7.50 2.18 -2.10
CA ILE A 30 -8.00 1.14 -1.17
C ILE A 30 -8.92 1.70 -0.07
N GLY A 31 -9.56 2.84 -0.32
CA GLY A 31 -10.34 3.59 0.67
C GLY A 31 -9.53 4.68 1.35
N ASP A 32 -10.15 5.33 2.34
CA ASP A 32 -9.46 6.35 3.14
C ASP A 32 -8.56 5.72 4.21
N PHE A 33 -7.54 6.46 4.62
CA PHE A 33 -6.56 5.98 5.59
C PHE A 33 -6.09 7.11 6.51
N LEU A 34 -5.56 6.70 7.66
CA LEU A 34 -4.92 7.58 8.63
C LEU A 34 -3.55 7.00 8.98
N VAL A 35 -2.54 7.86 9.10
CA VAL A 35 -1.22 7.45 9.60
C VAL A 35 -1.08 7.93 11.04
N LYS A 36 -1.05 6.98 11.96
CA LYS A 36 -0.70 7.23 13.35
C LYS A 36 0.80 7.42 13.46
N VAL A 37 1.24 8.43 14.21
CA VAL A 37 2.66 8.73 14.47
C VAL A 37 2.85 8.87 15.97
N ASN A 38 3.99 8.43 16.47
CA ASN A 38 4.48 8.67 17.83
C ASN A 38 6.01 8.70 17.83
N ASP A 39 6.65 8.89 18.99
CA ASP A 39 8.09 8.79 19.15
C ASP A 39 8.46 7.95 20.38
N ARG A 40 9.45 7.08 20.23
CA ARG A 40 9.96 6.20 21.28
C ARG A 40 10.35 6.96 22.54
N ARG A 41 10.97 8.13 22.40
CA ARG A 41 11.45 8.97 23.50
C ARG A 41 10.31 9.64 24.24
N ILE A 42 9.20 9.93 23.57
CA ILE A 42 7.97 10.43 24.20
C ILE A 42 7.38 9.33 25.08
N LEU A 43 7.28 8.10 24.58
CA LEU A 43 6.81 6.94 25.37
C LEU A 43 7.69 6.71 26.61
N ASP A 44 9.02 6.73 26.44
CA ASP A 44 9.98 6.58 27.55
C ASP A 44 9.77 7.67 28.61
N GLY A 45 9.73 8.93 28.19
CA GLY A 45 9.57 10.04 29.11
C GLY A 45 8.20 10.07 29.80
N MET A 46 7.12 9.77 29.06
CA MET A 46 5.77 9.68 29.59
C MET A 46 5.65 8.61 30.68
N PHE A 47 6.14 7.39 30.43
CA PHE A 47 6.09 6.33 31.44
C PHE A 47 6.95 6.66 32.66
N ALA A 48 8.10 7.29 32.48
CA ALA A 48 8.94 7.76 33.59
C ALA A 48 8.20 8.77 34.48
N ILE A 49 7.55 9.78 33.91
CA ILE A 49 6.80 10.78 34.70
C ILE A 49 5.51 10.21 35.34
N CYS A 50 4.93 9.17 34.74
CA CYS A 50 3.79 8.47 35.33
C CYS A 50 4.21 7.57 36.50
N GLY A 51 5.49 7.21 36.61
CA GLY A 51 6.05 6.39 37.69
C GLY A 51 6.10 4.90 37.36
N VAL A 52 6.20 4.55 36.08
CA VAL A 52 6.41 3.16 35.64
C VAL A 52 7.86 2.76 35.97
N PRO A 53 8.10 1.63 36.67
CA PRO A 53 9.45 1.13 36.88
C PRO A 53 10.10 0.70 35.56
N ASP A 54 11.39 0.98 35.37
CA ASP A 54 12.16 0.59 34.17
C ASP A 54 12.04 -0.91 33.84
N SER A 55 11.99 -1.76 34.88
CA SER A 55 11.84 -3.22 34.73
C SER A 55 10.51 -3.64 34.12
N LYS A 56 9.48 -2.79 34.18
CA LYS A 56 8.14 -3.01 33.61
C LYS A 56 7.90 -2.25 32.32
N PHE A 57 8.86 -1.44 31.86
CA PHE A 57 8.68 -0.57 30.69
C PHE A 57 8.12 -1.33 29.48
N ARG A 58 8.80 -2.41 29.06
CA ARG A 58 8.41 -3.21 27.89
C ARG A 58 7.04 -3.86 28.05
N THR A 59 6.73 -4.38 29.24
CA THR A 59 5.46 -5.05 29.48
C THR A 59 4.31 -4.06 29.49
N ILE A 60 4.51 -2.84 30.01
CA ILE A 60 3.51 -1.77 29.97
C ILE A 60 3.30 -1.22 28.56
N CYS A 61 4.35 -1.01 27.76
CA CYS A 61 4.16 -0.65 26.34
C CYS A 61 3.34 -1.71 25.60
N SER A 62 3.60 -2.99 25.84
CA SER A 62 2.83 -4.09 25.24
C SER A 62 1.35 -4.09 25.68
N SER A 63 1.00 -3.53 26.84
CA SER A 63 -0.40 -3.27 27.21
C SER A 63 -0.98 -2.12 26.42
N VAL A 64 -0.28 -0.98 26.40
CA VAL A 64 -0.73 0.25 25.73
C VAL A 64 -0.93 0.04 24.24
N ASP A 65 -0.06 -0.73 23.59
CA ASP A 65 -0.13 -1.08 22.17
C ASP A 65 -1.39 -1.86 21.75
N LYS A 66 -2.18 -2.36 22.72
CA LYS A 66 -3.47 -3.03 22.48
C LYS A 66 -4.65 -2.05 22.42
N LEU A 67 -4.45 -0.78 22.76
CA LEU A 67 -5.50 0.26 22.71
C LEU A 67 -6.07 0.48 21.31
N ASP A 68 -5.39 0.00 20.27
CA ASP A 68 -5.90 -0.05 18.91
C ASP A 68 -7.10 -1.00 18.73
N LYS A 69 -7.26 -1.98 19.64
CA LYS A 69 -8.22 -3.09 19.53
C LYS A 69 -9.11 -3.26 20.75
N VAL A 70 -8.65 -2.87 21.93
CA VAL A 70 -9.38 -3.06 23.18
C VAL A 70 -9.58 -1.73 23.91
N SER A 71 -10.58 -1.70 24.79
CA SER A 71 -10.90 -0.49 25.56
C SER A 71 -9.80 -0.14 26.58
N TRP A 72 -9.72 1.15 26.95
CA TRP A 72 -8.80 1.58 28.01
C TRP A 72 -9.02 0.84 29.33
N GLU A 73 -10.27 0.55 29.69
CA GLU A 73 -10.59 -0.19 30.92
C GLU A 73 -10.00 -1.60 30.90
N GLU A 74 -10.04 -2.30 29.77
CA GLU A 74 -9.39 -3.61 29.61
C GLU A 74 -7.87 -3.50 29.74
N VAL A 75 -7.25 -2.51 29.08
CA VAL A 75 -5.80 -2.26 29.17
C VAL A 75 -5.38 -1.92 30.60
N LYS A 76 -6.13 -1.06 31.28
CA LYS A 76 -5.90 -0.68 32.67
C LYS A 76 -6.00 -1.88 33.61
N ASN A 77 -7.03 -2.71 33.43
CA ASN A 77 -7.20 -3.93 34.23
C ASN A 77 -6.04 -4.92 34.02
N GLU A 78 -5.54 -5.09 32.80
CA GLU A 78 -4.35 -5.90 32.52
C GLU A 78 -3.10 -5.33 33.22
N MET A 79 -2.86 -4.02 33.12
CA MET A 79 -1.70 -3.38 33.73
C MET A 79 -1.69 -3.53 35.25
N VAL A 80 -2.84 -3.39 35.90
CA VAL A 80 -2.96 -3.49 37.36
C VAL A 80 -2.98 -4.95 37.81
N GLY A 81 -3.90 -5.75 37.26
CA GLY A 81 -4.17 -7.11 37.73
C GLY A 81 -3.11 -8.13 37.34
N GLU A 82 -2.57 -8.04 36.13
CA GLU A 82 -1.63 -9.05 35.60
C GLU A 82 -0.18 -8.57 35.69
N LYS A 83 0.06 -7.28 35.42
CA LYS A 83 1.42 -6.71 35.40
C LYS A 83 1.82 -6.05 36.72
N GLY A 84 0.90 -5.98 37.69
CA GLY A 84 1.14 -5.47 39.04
C GLY A 84 1.56 -4.00 39.07
N LEU A 85 1.03 -3.19 38.16
CA LEU A 85 1.21 -1.74 38.18
C LEU A 85 0.26 -1.12 39.22
N ALA A 86 0.69 -0.08 39.92
CA ALA A 86 -0.18 0.62 40.86
C ALA A 86 -1.34 1.29 40.10
N PRO A 87 -2.61 1.21 40.58
CA PRO A 87 -3.76 1.82 39.91
C PRO A 87 -3.57 3.30 39.58
N GLU A 88 -2.95 4.06 40.49
CA GLU A 88 -2.73 5.49 40.32
C GLU A 88 -1.69 5.79 39.22
N VAL A 89 -0.74 4.87 38.99
CA VAL A 89 0.20 4.96 37.86
C VAL A 89 -0.54 4.66 36.56
N ALA A 90 -1.40 3.65 36.54
CA ALA A 90 -2.22 3.32 35.38
C ALA A 90 -3.14 4.49 35.01
N ASP A 91 -3.80 5.12 35.98
CA ASP A 91 -4.66 6.30 35.73
C ASP A 91 -3.87 7.45 35.09
N ARG A 92 -2.68 7.76 35.60
CA ARG A 92 -1.82 8.78 34.99
C ARG A 92 -1.36 8.42 33.58
N ILE A 93 -1.18 7.14 33.27
CA ILE A 93 -0.89 6.71 31.89
C ILE A 93 -2.10 7.01 31.01
N GLY A 94 -3.30 6.70 31.49
CA GLY A 94 -4.59 6.94 30.81
C GLY A 94 -4.78 8.38 30.38
N ASP A 95 -4.44 9.31 31.27
CA ASP A 95 -4.48 10.76 31.00
C ASP A 95 -3.71 11.13 29.73
N TYR A 96 -2.64 10.40 29.37
CA TYR A 96 -1.84 10.64 28.17
C TYR A 96 -2.21 9.73 26.99
N VAL A 97 -2.26 8.40 27.19
CA VAL A 97 -2.39 7.43 26.08
C VAL A 97 -3.74 7.46 25.39
N GLN A 98 -4.76 8.06 26.02
CA GLN A 98 -6.06 8.29 25.41
C GLN A 98 -6.10 9.56 24.54
N GLN A 99 -5.04 10.37 24.53
CA GLN A 99 -4.94 11.57 23.70
C GLN A 99 -4.39 11.23 22.32
N HIS A 100 -5.06 11.74 21.28
CA HIS A 100 -4.58 11.74 19.91
C HIS A 100 -5.03 13.01 19.20
N GLY A 101 -4.29 13.46 18.19
CA GLY A 101 -4.59 14.71 17.49
C GLY A 101 -3.52 15.11 16.48
N GLY A 102 -3.59 16.35 15.99
CA GLY A 102 -2.57 16.90 15.08
C GLY A 102 -1.44 17.61 15.82
N VAL A 103 -0.83 18.59 15.15
CA VAL A 103 0.25 19.43 15.70
C VAL A 103 -0.14 20.17 16.98
N SER A 104 -1.42 20.51 17.17
CA SER A 104 -1.90 21.17 18.39
C SER A 104 -1.68 20.33 19.65
N LEU A 105 -1.78 18.99 19.54
CA LEU A 105 -1.49 18.10 20.66
C LEU A 105 0.01 18.12 21.00
N VAL A 106 0.88 18.19 19.99
CA VAL A 106 2.33 18.36 20.21
C VAL A 106 2.60 19.65 20.98
N GLU A 107 1.98 20.75 20.57
CA GLU A 107 2.13 22.05 21.25
C GLU A 107 1.57 22.05 22.67
N GLN A 108 0.44 21.39 22.89
CA GLN A 108 -0.13 21.20 24.22
C GLN A 108 0.83 20.43 25.14
N LEU A 109 1.39 19.32 24.66
CA LEU A 109 2.29 18.48 25.44
C LEU A 109 3.67 19.12 25.68
N LEU A 110 4.12 20.01 24.78
CA LEU A 110 5.30 20.85 25.03
C LEU A 110 5.09 21.81 26.22
N GLN A 111 3.85 22.18 26.53
CA GLN A 111 3.50 23.01 27.70
C GLN A 111 3.13 22.18 28.94
N ASP A 112 3.10 20.84 28.85
CA ASP A 112 2.79 19.99 30.00
C ASP A 112 3.89 20.13 31.08
N PRO A 113 3.55 20.52 32.31
CA PRO A 113 4.54 20.84 33.35
C PRO A 113 5.35 19.64 33.85
N LYS A 114 4.87 18.40 33.65
CA LYS A 114 5.58 17.18 34.01
C LYS A 114 6.42 16.68 32.84
N LEU A 115 5.81 16.60 31.65
CA LEU A 115 6.45 16.03 30.46
C LEU A 115 7.58 16.92 29.94
N SER A 116 7.42 18.24 30.01
CA SER A 116 8.47 19.21 29.62
C SER A 116 9.74 19.14 30.48
N GLN A 117 9.67 18.56 31.68
CA GLN A 117 10.84 18.34 32.54
C GLN A 117 11.63 17.08 32.15
N ASN A 118 11.04 16.20 31.33
CA ASN A 118 11.72 15.02 30.84
C ASN A 118 12.46 15.34 29.53
N LYS A 119 13.79 15.29 29.57
CA LYS A 119 14.65 15.63 28.42
C LYS A 119 14.33 14.79 27.18
N GLN A 120 14.10 13.48 27.33
CA GLN A 120 13.82 12.59 26.19
C GLN A 120 12.47 12.92 25.54
N ALA A 121 11.42 13.11 26.36
CA ALA A 121 10.12 13.51 25.84
C ALA A 121 10.19 14.87 25.14
N LEU A 122 10.94 15.83 25.69
CA LEU A 122 11.10 17.16 25.09
C LEU A 122 11.80 17.10 23.73
N GLU A 123 12.85 16.29 23.59
CA GLU A 123 13.53 16.04 22.31
C GLU A 123 12.58 15.38 21.30
N GLY A 124 11.84 14.34 21.71
CA GLY A 124 10.87 13.67 20.85
C GLY A 124 9.72 14.59 20.40
N LEU A 125 9.18 15.42 21.30
CA LEU A 125 8.14 16.41 20.95
C LEU A 125 8.68 17.51 20.03
N GLY A 126 9.93 17.95 20.23
CA GLY A 126 10.60 18.90 19.34
C GLY A 126 10.75 18.35 17.92
N ASP A 127 11.17 17.09 17.81
CA ASP A 127 11.28 16.39 16.53
C ASP A 127 9.91 16.18 15.87
N LEU A 128 8.87 15.81 16.62
CA LEU A 128 7.51 15.73 16.07
C LEU A 128 6.99 17.10 15.61
N LYS A 129 7.29 18.19 16.35
CA LYS A 129 6.92 19.54 15.90
C LYS A 129 7.55 19.87 14.55
N LEU A 130 8.85 19.62 14.40
CA LEU A 130 9.56 19.83 13.14
C LEU A 130 9.02 18.91 12.02
N LEU A 131 8.70 17.66 12.35
CA LEU A 131 8.09 16.72 11.41
C LEU A 131 6.76 17.27 10.88
N PHE A 132 5.86 17.78 11.74
CA PHE A 132 4.59 18.37 11.31
C PHE A 132 4.77 19.59 10.40
N GLU A 133 5.83 20.39 10.60
CA GLU A 133 6.16 21.51 9.70
C GLU A 133 6.46 20.99 8.28
N TYR A 134 7.29 19.94 8.15
CA TYR A 134 7.59 19.32 6.86
C TYR A 134 6.38 18.62 6.23
N LEU A 135 5.59 17.91 7.03
CA LEU A 135 4.37 17.23 6.55
C LEU A 135 3.32 18.22 6.03
N THR A 136 3.27 19.42 6.61
CA THR A 136 2.43 20.51 6.12
C THR A 136 2.90 21.00 4.76
N LEU A 137 4.22 21.17 4.57
CA LEU A 137 4.80 21.53 3.27
C LEU A 137 4.59 20.45 2.20
N PHE A 138 4.63 19.18 2.59
CA PHE A 138 4.31 18.04 1.73
C PHE A 138 2.81 17.86 1.45
N GLY A 139 1.96 18.64 2.10
CA GLY A 139 0.51 18.62 1.91
C GLY A 139 -0.15 17.32 2.37
N ILE A 140 0.37 16.70 3.44
CA ILE A 140 -0.14 15.43 3.98
C ILE A 140 -0.45 15.49 5.48
N ALA A 141 -0.28 16.63 6.15
CA ALA A 141 -0.48 16.75 7.58
C ALA A 141 -1.90 16.40 8.06
N ASP A 142 -2.90 16.54 7.19
CA ASP A 142 -4.29 16.14 7.43
C ASP A 142 -4.49 14.63 7.53
N LYS A 143 -3.56 13.83 6.99
CA LYS A 143 -3.56 12.36 7.08
C LYS A 143 -2.81 11.84 8.29
N ILE A 144 -2.21 12.71 9.10
CA ILE A 144 -1.32 12.33 10.20
C ILE A 144 -2.00 12.60 11.54
N SER A 145 -2.06 11.57 12.38
CA SER A 145 -2.52 11.66 13.76
C SER A 145 -1.37 11.33 14.70
N PHE A 146 -0.94 12.29 15.51
CA PHE A 146 -0.10 12.03 16.66
C PHE A 146 -0.93 11.28 17.71
N ASP A 147 -0.58 10.02 17.97
CA ASP A 147 -1.35 9.09 18.82
C ASP A 147 -0.42 8.46 19.86
N LEU A 148 -0.61 8.81 21.14
CA LEU A 148 0.26 8.36 22.23
C LEU A 148 0.06 6.88 22.57
N SER A 149 -1.00 6.24 22.07
CA SER A 149 -1.21 4.80 22.24
C SER A 149 -0.34 3.94 21.33
N LEU A 150 0.24 4.52 20.26
CA LEU A 150 1.07 3.80 19.30
C LEU A 150 2.42 3.44 19.94
N ALA A 151 2.62 2.17 20.30
CA ALA A 151 3.80 1.67 21.01
C ALA A 151 4.37 0.38 20.38
N ARG A 152 4.53 0.38 19.05
CA ARG A 152 5.06 -0.74 18.25
C ARG A 152 6.59 -0.80 18.22
N GLY A 153 7.15 -1.98 17.92
CA GLY A 153 8.56 -2.14 17.51
C GLY A 153 9.62 -1.70 18.53
N LEU A 154 9.30 -1.84 19.81
CA LEU A 154 10.10 -1.34 20.95
C LEU A 154 11.52 -1.91 21.04
N ASP A 155 11.81 -2.99 20.33
CA ASP A 155 13.11 -3.64 20.34
C ASP A 155 14.16 -2.90 19.51
N TYR A 156 13.76 -2.11 18.51
CA TYR A 156 14.70 -1.47 17.58
C TYR A 156 14.40 -0.02 17.24
N TYR A 157 13.16 0.48 17.40
CA TYR A 157 12.90 1.91 17.17
C TYR A 157 13.51 2.79 18.27
N THR A 158 14.14 3.89 17.84
CA THR A 158 14.86 4.86 18.68
C THR A 158 14.33 6.28 18.56
N GLY A 159 13.45 6.55 17.60
CA GLY A 159 12.83 7.86 17.36
C GLY A 159 11.37 7.68 16.96
N VAL A 160 10.97 8.30 15.84
CA VAL A 160 9.58 8.21 15.35
C VAL A 160 9.16 6.77 15.06
N ILE A 161 7.88 6.52 15.27
CA ILE A 161 7.18 5.25 15.01
C ILE A 161 5.89 5.64 14.29
N TYR A 162 5.50 4.91 13.26
CA TYR A 162 4.27 5.17 12.55
C TYR A 162 3.58 3.91 12.04
N GLU A 163 2.26 3.99 11.94
CA GLU A 163 1.38 2.93 11.47
C GLU A 163 0.23 3.53 10.67
N ALA A 164 0.07 3.10 9.41
CA ALA A 164 -1.07 3.46 8.60
C ALA A 164 -2.21 2.45 8.79
N VAL A 165 -3.40 2.96 9.07
CA VAL A 165 -4.62 2.17 9.21
C VAL A 165 -5.64 2.60 8.17
N LEU A 166 -6.36 1.63 7.61
CA LEU A 166 -7.53 1.93 6.77
C LEU A 166 -8.70 2.37 7.63
N LEU A 167 -9.46 3.35 7.14
CA LEU A 167 -10.63 3.88 7.81
C LEU A 167 -11.91 3.31 7.19
N GLN A 168 -12.84 2.93 8.06
CA GLN A 168 -14.21 2.68 7.67
C GLN A 168 -15.04 3.97 7.81
N PRO A 169 -15.93 4.26 6.85
CA PRO A 169 -16.87 5.36 6.99
C PRO A 169 -17.67 5.18 8.29
N PRO A 170 -17.92 6.26 9.04
CA PRO A 170 -18.68 6.17 10.28
C PRO A 170 -20.10 5.68 10.00
N ALA A 171 -20.59 4.78 10.84
CA ALA A 171 -21.93 4.21 10.71
C ALA A 171 -23.02 5.26 11.00
N ARG A 172 -22.69 6.33 11.73
CA ARG A 172 -23.58 7.42 12.10
C ARG A 172 -22.88 8.77 11.99
N ALA A 173 -23.66 9.82 11.70
CA ALA A 173 -23.15 11.19 11.69
C ALA A 173 -22.69 11.61 13.10
N GLY A 174 -21.42 12.03 13.22
CA GLY A 174 -20.80 12.44 14.49
C GLY A 174 -19.93 11.37 15.16
N GLU A 175 -19.80 10.18 14.58
CA GLU A 175 -18.82 9.17 15.00
C GLU A 175 -17.50 9.36 14.22
N GLU A 176 -16.38 9.13 14.89
CA GLU A 176 -15.06 9.12 14.25
C GLU A 176 -14.90 7.86 13.37
N PRO A 177 -14.20 7.94 12.23
CA PRO A 177 -13.91 6.79 11.39
C PRO A 177 -13.18 5.69 12.17
N LEU A 178 -13.66 4.44 12.06
CA LEU A 178 -13.06 3.30 12.75
C LEU A 178 -11.89 2.73 11.95
N GLY A 179 -10.77 2.46 12.63
CA GLY A 179 -9.62 1.78 12.04
C GLY A 179 -9.91 0.29 11.80
N VAL A 180 -9.78 -0.18 10.57
CA VAL A 180 -10.11 -1.57 10.16
C VAL A 180 -8.88 -2.48 10.16
N GLY A 181 -7.68 -1.89 10.21
CA GLY A 181 -6.43 -2.63 10.33
C GLY A 181 -5.24 -1.91 9.68
N SER A 182 -4.06 -2.24 10.18
CA SER A 182 -2.76 -1.74 9.74
C SER A 182 -2.40 -2.20 8.31
N VAL A 183 -2.00 -1.28 7.44
CA VAL A 183 -1.58 -1.58 6.04
C VAL A 183 -0.17 -1.14 5.74
N ALA A 184 0.44 -0.36 6.62
CA ALA A 184 1.85 -0.01 6.56
C ALA A 184 2.35 0.35 7.96
N ALA A 185 3.64 0.17 8.21
CA ALA A 185 4.27 0.58 9.46
C ALA A 185 5.73 0.97 9.22
N GLY A 186 6.34 1.67 10.18
CA GLY A 186 7.75 1.99 10.12
C GLY A 186 8.20 2.89 11.26
N GLY A 187 9.40 3.42 11.13
CA GLY A 187 9.99 4.30 12.14
C GLY A 187 11.50 4.43 12.00
N ARG A 188 12.11 5.17 12.94
CA ARG A 188 13.54 5.42 13.03
C ARG A 188 14.24 4.45 13.98
N TYR A 189 15.37 3.87 13.56
CA TYR A 189 16.07 2.79 14.26
C TYR A 189 17.61 2.92 14.20
N ASP A 190 18.16 3.97 14.80
CA ASP A 190 19.57 4.37 14.62
C ASP A 190 20.60 3.41 15.27
N GLY A 191 20.14 2.47 16.10
CA GLY A 191 21.00 1.52 16.81
C GLY A 191 21.29 0.23 16.03
N LEU A 192 20.44 -0.13 15.05
CA LEU A 192 20.41 -1.49 14.50
C LEU A 192 21.68 -1.84 13.72
N VAL A 193 22.12 -0.95 12.82
CA VAL A 193 23.34 -1.18 12.00
C VAL A 193 24.58 -1.29 12.88
N GLY A 194 24.63 -0.51 13.97
CA GLY A 194 25.75 -0.53 14.92
C GLY A 194 25.94 -1.87 15.64
N MET A 195 24.90 -2.71 15.71
CA MET A 195 25.01 -4.07 16.26
C MET A 195 25.81 -5.02 15.37
N PHE A 196 25.93 -4.70 14.07
CA PHE A 196 26.62 -5.52 13.07
C PHE A 196 27.97 -4.92 12.62
N ASP A 197 28.19 -3.61 12.80
CA ASP A 197 29.50 -3.00 12.51
C ASP A 197 30.53 -3.44 13.58
N PRO A 198 31.68 -4.02 13.20
CA PRO A 198 32.69 -4.50 14.16
C PRO A 198 33.25 -3.43 15.10
N LYS A 199 33.12 -2.14 14.73
CA LYS A 199 33.57 -1.00 15.53
C LYS A 199 32.41 -0.30 16.24
N GLY A 200 31.19 -0.83 16.15
CA GLY A 200 29.99 -0.25 16.75
C GLY A 200 29.61 1.11 16.16
N ARG A 201 30.01 1.41 14.91
CA ARG A 201 29.65 2.69 14.28
C ARG A 201 28.15 2.74 14.04
N LYS A 202 27.50 3.75 14.61
CA LYS A 202 26.08 4.02 14.35
C LYS A 202 25.88 4.54 12.94
N VAL A 203 24.88 4.01 12.26
CA VAL A 203 24.37 4.53 10.99
C VAL A 203 22.88 4.79 11.25
N PRO A 204 22.46 6.05 11.33
CA PRO A 204 21.05 6.39 11.52
C PRO A 204 20.23 5.86 10.35
N CYS A 205 19.05 5.33 10.65
CA CYS A 205 18.15 4.73 9.66
C CYS A 205 16.72 5.07 10.00
N VAL A 206 15.92 5.35 8.97
CA VAL A 206 14.46 5.45 9.06
C VAL A 206 13.86 4.77 7.84
N GLY A 207 12.73 4.10 8.01
CA GLY A 207 12.13 3.38 6.90
C GLY A 207 10.69 2.95 7.15
N LEU A 208 10.10 2.34 6.14
CA LEU A 208 8.71 1.91 6.12
C LEU A 208 8.57 0.55 5.44
N SER A 209 7.54 -0.17 5.84
CA SER A 209 7.10 -1.43 5.25
C SER A 209 5.63 -1.32 4.89
N ILE A 210 5.28 -1.76 3.68
CA ILE A 210 3.90 -1.83 3.20
C ILE A 210 3.40 -3.26 3.34
N GLY A 211 2.28 -3.45 4.04
CA GLY A 211 1.63 -4.74 4.27
C GLY A 211 0.87 -5.22 3.03
N VAL A 212 1.60 -5.63 1.99
CA VAL A 212 1.05 -5.98 0.68
C VAL A 212 0.04 -7.13 0.70
N GLU A 213 0.17 -8.10 1.59
CA GLU A 213 -0.77 -9.23 1.74
C GLU A 213 -2.21 -8.76 1.95
N ARG A 214 -2.41 -7.79 2.86
CA ARG A 214 -3.74 -7.22 3.12
C ARG A 214 -4.23 -6.37 1.93
N ILE A 215 -3.32 -5.65 1.29
CA ILE A 215 -3.64 -4.83 0.11
C ILE A 215 -4.12 -5.70 -1.04
N PHE A 216 -3.48 -6.85 -1.30
CA PHE A 216 -3.91 -7.79 -2.33
C PHE A 216 -5.34 -8.27 -2.11
N SER A 217 -5.68 -8.70 -0.89
CA SER A 217 -7.05 -9.13 -0.57
C SER A 217 -8.09 -8.01 -0.78
N ILE A 218 -7.75 -6.76 -0.44
CA ILE A 218 -8.67 -5.62 -0.61
C ILE A 218 -8.86 -5.29 -2.10
N VAL A 219 -7.77 -5.26 -2.88
CA VAL A 219 -7.85 -4.97 -4.32
C VAL A 219 -8.61 -6.08 -5.04
N GLU A 220 -8.38 -7.35 -4.70
CA GLU A 220 -9.10 -8.50 -5.25
C GLU A 220 -10.61 -8.39 -4.97
N GLN A 221 -11.01 -8.15 -3.72
CA GLN A 221 -12.42 -7.95 -3.34
C GLN A 221 -13.07 -6.77 -4.08
N ARG A 222 -12.33 -5.66 -4.27
CA ARG A 222 -12.83 -4.50 -5.02
C ARG A 222 -13.11 -4.86 -6.48
N LEU A 223 -12.18 -5.57 -7.13
CA LEU A 223 -12.32 -5.99 -8.53
C LEU A 223 -13.46 -7.01 -8.71
N GLU A 224 -13.61 -7.94 -7.76
CA GLU A 224 -14.76 -8.86 -7.71
C GLU A 224 -16.10 -8.12 -7.59
N ALA A 225 -16.17 -7.09 -6.72
CA ALA A 225 -17.38 -6.30 -6.52
C ALA A 225 -17.78 -5.45 -7.75
N LEU A 226 -16.81 -5.10 -8.60
CA LEU A 226 -17.06 -4.40 -9.87
C LEU A 226 -17.43 -5.35 -11.02
N GLU A 227 -17.43 -6.67 -10.78
CA GLU A 227 -17.55 -7.71 -11.81
C GLU A 227 -16.51 -7.55 -12.94
N GLU A 228 -15.37 -6.91 -12.64
CA GLU A 228 -14.29 -6.71 -13.59
C GLU A 228 -13.45 -7.97 -13.71
N LYS A 229 -13.45 -8.54 -14.91
CA LYS A 229 -12.64 -9.72 -15.20
C LYS A 229 -11.16 -9.36 -15.28
N VAL A 230 -10.41 -9.72 -14.25
CA VAL A 230 -8.95 -9.58 -14.25
C VAL A 230 -8.34 -10.50 -15.29
N ARG A 231 -7.63 -9.92 -16.27
CA ARG A 231 -6.91 -10.70 -17.27
C ARG A 231 -5.66 -11.32 -16.66
N THR A 232 -5.45 -12.60 -16.94
CA THR A 232 -4.24 -13.34 -16.54
C THR A 232 -3.19 -13.42 -17.65
N THR A 233 -3.47 -12.80 -18.81
CA THR A 233 -2.59 -12.73 -19.97
C THR A 233 -2.65 -11.34 -20.60
N GLU A 234 -1.60 -10.98 -21.34
CA GLU A 234 -1.50 -9.69 -22.03
C GLU A 234 -1.74 -9.82 -23.55
N THR A 235 -2.27 -10.95 -24.01
CA THR A 235 -2.47 -11.24 -25.43
C THR A 235 -3.40 -10.21 -26.09
N GLN A 236 -2.92 -9.59 -27.16
CA GLN A 236 -3.58 -8.51 -27.88
C GLN A 236 -4.51 -9.05 -28.97
N VAL A 237 -4.12 -10.16 -29.62
CA VAL A 237 -4.86 -10.70 -30.76
C VAL A 237 -4.76 -12.23 -30.83
N LEU A 238 -5.87 -12.90 -31.15
CA LEU A 238 -5.87 -14.31 -31.53
C LEU A 238 -5.86 -14.44 -33.06
N VAL A 239 -4.92 -15.21 -33.61
CA VAL A 239 -4.92 -15.59 -35.03
C VAL A 239 -5.86 -16.77 -35.24
N ALA A 240 -6.90 -16.55 -36.02
CA ALA A 240 -8.00 -17.49 -36.20
C ALA A 240 -8.32 -17.78 -37.67
N SER A 241 -9.04 -18.87 -37.91
CA SER A 241 -9.62 -19.17 -39.22
C SER A 241 -10.90 -19.98 -39.04
N ALA A 242 -11.90 -19.75 -39.89
CA ALA A 242 -13.13 -20.55 -39.91
C ALA A 242 -13.03 -21.77 -40.84
N GLN A 243 -12.25 -21.63 -41.91
CA GLN A 243 -12.04 -22.66 -42.92
C GLN A 243 -10.98 -23.67 -42.46
N LYS A 244 -10.98 -24.83 -43.11
CA LYS A 244 -10.01 -25.91 -42.86
C LYS A 244 -8.74 -25.68 -43.66
N LYS A 245 -7.65 -26.38 -43.31
CA LYS A 245 -6.35 -26.37 -44.03
C LYS A 245 -5.67 -24.98 -44.10
N LEU A 246 -5.89 -24.14 -43.09
CA LEU A 246 -5.26 -22.83 -42.96
C LEU A 246 -4.30 -22.78 -41.75
N LEU A 247 -3.80 -23.93 -41.27
CA LEU A 247 -2.88 -23.94 -40.14
C LEU A 247 -1.56 -23.26 -40.51
N GLU A 248 -1.01 -23.60 -41.68
CA GLU A 248 0.25 -23.07 -42.19
C GLU A 248 0.20 -21.55 -42.33
N GLU A 249 -0.92 -21.00 -42.82
CA GLU A 249 -1.11 -19.55 -42.96
C GLU A 249 -1.27 -18.86 -41.59
N ARG A 250 -1.95 -19.50 -40.62
CA ARG A 250 -2.00 -19.00 -39.24
C ARG A 250 -0.62 -19.01 -38.56
N LEU A 251 0.18 -20.05 -38.79
CA LEU A 251 1.56 -20.13 -38.29
C LEU A 251 2.45 -19.06 -38.92
N LYS A 252 2.26 -18.75 -40.20
CA LYS A 252 2.99 -17.67 -40.86
C LYS A 252 2.61 -16.30 -40.28
N LEU A 253 1.31 -16.02 -40.18
CA LEU A 253 0.82 -14.74 -39.66
C LEU A 253 1.21 -14.52 -38.19
N ILE A 254 1.09 -15.54 -37.35
CA ILE A 254 1.46 -15.38 -35.93
C ILE A 254 2.95 -15.10 -35.75
N SER A 255 3.81 -15.71 -36.59
CA SER A 255 5.25 -15.43 -36.58
C SER A 255 5.53 -13.98 -36.98
N GLU A 256 4.89 -13.48 -38.04
CA GLU A 256 5.01 -12.08 -38.47
C GLU A 256 4.59 -11.11 -37.35
N LEU A 257 3.52 -11.43 -36.61
CA LEU A 257 3.05 -10.64 -35.48
C LEU A 257 4.05 -10.67 -34.31
N TRP A 258 4.59 -11.84 -33.98
CA TRP A 258 5.61 -11.98 -32.94
C TRP A 258 6.91 -11.24 -33.30
N ASP A 259 7.38 -11.35 -34.55
CA ASP A 259 8.56 -10.64 -35.06
C ASP A 259 8.37 -9.10 -35.00
N ALA A 260 7.12 -8.64 -35.09
CA ALA A 260 6.73 -7.24 -34.93
C ALA A 260 6.46 -6.81 -33.47
N GLY A 261 6.66 -7.70 -32.48
CA GLY A 261 6.47 -7.43 -31.06
C GLY A 261 5.01 -7.42 -30.59
N ILE A 262 4.08 -7.96 -31.39
CA ILE A 262 2.67 -8.09 -31.00
C ILE A 262 2.48 -9.36 -30.17
N LYS A 263 1.78 -9.23 -29.04
CA LYS A 263 1.41 -10.36 -28.18
C LYS A 263 0.26 -11.13 -28.82
N ALA A 264 0.57 -12.08 -29.69
CA ALA A 264 -0.40 -12.88 -30.44
C ALA A 264 -0.45 -14.33 -29.97
N GLU A 265 -1.61 -14.96 -30.08
CA GLU A 265 -1.80 -16.40 -29.84
C GLU A 265 -2.57 -17.08 -30.98
N LEU A 266 -2.52 -18.41 -31.05
CA LEU A 266 -3.43 -19.21 -31.87
C LEU A 266 -3.79 -20.49 -31.13
N LEU A 267 -4.98 -21.04 -31.39
CA LEU A 267 -5.32 -22.35 -30.85
C LEU A 267 -4.52 -23.46 -31.55
N TYR A 268 -3.86 -24.31 -30.76
CA TYR A 268 -3.09 -25.49 -31.19
C TYR A 268 -3.96 -26.63 -31.74
N LYS A 269 -4.76 -26.32 -32.76
CA LYS A 269 -5.60 -27.25 -33.50
C LYS A 269 -5.42 -26.99 -34.98
N LYS A 270 -5.38 -28.05 -35.80
CA LYS A 270 -5.29 -27.92 -37.26
C LYS A 270 -6.50 -27.19 -37.86
N ASN A 271 -7.70 -27.54 -37.41
CA ASN A 271 -8.98 -27.02 -37.93
C ASN A 271 -9.93 -26.61 -36.78
N PRO A 272 -9.63 -25.54 -36.02
CA PRO A 272 -10.51 -25.08 -34.96
C PRO A 272 -11.81 -24.52 -35.54
N LYS A 273 -12.93 -24.68 -34.83
CA LYS A 273 -14.18 -23.98 -35.16
C LYS A 273 -14.03 -22.50 -34.78
N LEU A 274 -14.56 -21.58 -35.59
CA LEU A 274 -14.51 -20.14 -35.29
C LEU A 274 -15.18 -19.81 -33.95
N LEU A 275 -16.32 -20.45 -33.66
CA LEU A 275 -17.03 -20.26 -32.39
C LEU A 275 -16.12 -20.53 -31.18
N ASN A 276 -15.39 -21.65 -31.17
CA ASN A 276 -14.48 -21.99 -30.08
C ASN A 276 -13.29 -21.02 -29.94
N GLN A 277 -12.87 -20.40 -31.05
CA GLN A 277 -11.80 -19.39 -31.04
C GLN A 277 -12.30 -18.07 -30.42
N LEU A 278 -13.53 -17.66 -30.76
CA LEU A 278 -14.16 -16.48 -30.18
C LEU A 278 -14.44 -16.68 -28.69
N GLN A 279 -14.97 -17.84 -28.29
CA GLN A 279 -15.19 -18.20 -26.88
C GLN A 279 -13.89 -18.16 -26.08
N TYR A 280 -12.79 -18.68 -26.64
CA TYR A 280 -11.49 -18.59 -25.99
C TYR A 280 -11.07 -17.13 -25.74
N CYS A 281 -11.32 -16.22 -26.69
CA CYS A 281 -11.02 -14.79 -26.50
C CYS A 281 -11.91 -14.14 -25.45
N GLU A 282 -13.21 -14.46 -25.42
CA GLU A 282 -14.15 -13.99 -24.38
C GLU A 282 -13.73 -14.51 -22.99
N GLU A 283 -13.29 -15.76 -22.90
CA GLU A 283 -12.81 -16.40 -21.67
C GLU A 283 -11.47 -15.85 -21.17
N THR A 284 -10.59 -15.39 -22.05
CA THR A 284 -9.24 -14.89 -21.69
C THR A 284 -9.10 -13.37 -21.74
N GLY A 285 -10.14 -12.67 -22.20
CA GLY A 285 -10.15 -11.21 -22.35
C GLY A 285 -9.32 -10.69 -23.53
N ILE A 286 -9.01 -11.53 -24.53
CA ILE A 286 -8.29 -11.08 -25.73
C ILE A 286 -9.21 -10.15 -26.53
N PRO A 287 -8.79 -8.91 -26.85
CA PRO A 287 -9.68 -7.91 -27.42
C PRO A 287 -9.93 -8.08 -28.93
N LEU A 288 -9.00 -8.70 -29.66
CA LEU A 288 -9.03 -8.78 -31.12
C LEU A 288 -8.86 -10.21 -31.64
N VAL A 289 -9.44 -10.48 -32.80
CA VAL A 289 -9.23 -11.71 -33.56
C VAL A 289 -8.87 -11.38 -35.01
N ALA A 290 -7.71 -11.85 -35.46
CA ALA A 290 -7.26 -11.74 -36.84
C ALA A 290 -7.68 -13.01 -37.61
N ILE A 291 -8.75 -12.90 -38.42
CA ILE A 291 -9.38 -14.02 -39.11
C ILE A 291 -8.81 -14.15 -40.53
N ILE A 292 -8.25 -15.32 -40.81
CA ILE A 292 -7.74 -15.72 -42.13
C ILE A 292 -8.80 -16.56 -42.86
N GLY A 293 -9.03 -16.26 -44.13
CA GLY A 293 -9.79 -17.08 -45.07
C GLY A 293 -9.12 -17.11 -46.45
N GLU A 294 -9.50 -18.08 -47.28
CA GLU A 294 -8.93 -18.27 -48.62
C GLU A 294 -9.12 -17.07 -49.55
N GLN A 295 -10.24 -16.33 -49.41
CA GLN A 295 -10.50 -15.15 -50.23
C GLN A 295 -9.70 -13.95 -49.72
N GLU A 296 -9.66 -13.75 -48.40
CA GLU A 296 -8.87 -12.71 -47.75
C GLU A 296 -7.37 -12.84 -48.09
N LEU A 297 -6.85 -14.07 -48.15
CA LEU A 297 -5.47 -14.34 -48.60
C LEU A 297 -5.23 -13.94 -50.07
N LYS A 298 -6.20 -14.15 -50.97
CA LYS A 298 -6.09 -13.73 -52.38
C LYS A 298 -6.13 -12.20 -52.50
N ASP A 299 -6.93 -11.56 -51.66
CA ASP A 299 -7.13 -10.11 -51.67
C ASP A 299 -6.04 -9.37 -50.87
N GLY A 300 -5.14 -10.08 -50.20
CA GLY A 300 -4.06 -9.50 -49.40
C GLY A 300 -4.53 -8.81 -48.13
N VAL A 301 -5.71 -9.18 -47.63
CA VAL A 301 -6.34 -8.60 -46.45
C VAL A 301 -6.46 -9.63 -45.32
N ILE A 302 -6.66 -9.14 -44.11
CA ILE A 302 -7.00 -9.91 -42.91
C ILE A 302 -8.24 -9.28 -42.30
N LYS A 303 -9.22 -10.10 -41.96
CA LYS A 303 -10.44 -9.63 -41.31
C LYS A 303 -10.18 -9.50 -39.82
N LEU A 304 -10.11 -8.26 -39.33
CA LEU A 304 -9.84 -7.97 -37.93
C LEU A 304 -11.17 -7.73 -37.20
N ARG A 305 -11.48 -8.60 -36.26
CA ARG A 305 -12.70 -8.56 -35.46
C ARG A 305 -12.43 -8.07 -34.04
N SER A 306 -13.24 -7.14 -33.56
CA SER A 306 -13.34 -6.79 -32.14
C SER A 306 -14.17 -7.85 -31.40
N VAL A 307 -13.65 -8.42 -30.31
CA VAL A 307 -14.36 -9.44 -29.54
C VAL A 307 -15.55 -8.83 -28.80
N ALA A 308 -15.35 -7.65 -28.19
CA ALA A 308 -16.38 -6.96 -27.42
C ALA A 308 -17.49 -6.37 -28.32
N SER A 309 -17.13 -5.57 -29.33
CA SER A 309 -18.13 -4.91 -30.20
C SER A 309 -18.67 -5.81 -31.30
N ARG A 310 -18.00 -6.94 -31.59
CA ARG A 310 -18.29 -7.89 -32.67
C ARG A 310 -18.17 -7.31 -34.09
N GLU A 311 -17.70 -6.08 -34.22
CA GLU A 311 -17.45 -5.44 -35.50
C GLU A 311 -16.24 -6.04 -36.20
N GLU A 312 -16.36 -6.21 -37.50
CA GLU A 312 -15.34 -6.78 -38.38
C GLU A 312 -14.91 -5.70 -39.40
N VAL A 313 -13.61 -5.56 -39.60
CA VAL A 313 -13.05 -4.63 -40.58
C VAL A 313 -11.96 -5.35 -41.36
N ASP A 314 -11.95 -5.19 -42.67
CA ASP A 314 -10.88 -5.71 -43.49
C ASP A 314 -9.67 -4.76 -43.40
N VAL A 315 -8.51 -5.33 -43.08
CA VAL A 315 -7.24 -4.61 -42.91
C VAL A 315 -6.23 -5.20 -43.89
N ARG A 316 -5.54 -4.37 -44.67
CA ARG A 316 -4.46 -4.87 -45.53
C ARG A 316 -3.38 -5.52 -44.65
N ARG A 317 -2.81 -6.65 -45.10
CA ARG A 317 -1.84 -7.41 -44.30
C ARG A 317 -0.65 -6.57 -43.85
N GLU A 318 -0.20 -5.63 -44.69
CA GLU A 318 0.88 -4.69 -44.40
C GLU A 318 0.55 -3.67 -43.30
N ASP A 319 -0.73 -3.30 -43.14
CA ASP A 319 -1.20 -2.34 -42.14
C ASP A 319 -1.60 -3.01 -40.81
N LEU A 320 -1.67 -4.35 -40.77
CA LEU A 320 -2.25 -5.11 -39.66
C LEU A 320 -1.53 -4.85 -38.33
N VAL A 321 -0.20 -4.78 -38.34
CA VAL A 321 0.61 -4.54 -37.14
C VAL A 321 0.26 -3.19 -36.51
N GLU A 322 0.24 -2.13 -37.33
CA GLU A 322 -0.05 -0.78 -36.86
C GLU A 322 -1.51 -0.64 -36.43
N GLU A 323 -2.45 -1.32 -37.10
CA GLU A 323 -3.86 -1.31 -36.69
C GLU A 323 -4.09 -2.03 -35.36
N ILE A 324 -3.41 -3.16 -35.11
CA ILE A 324 -3.46 -3.84 -33.80
C ILE A 324 -2.89 -2.94 -32.71
N LYS A 325 -1.72 -2.30 -32.95
CA LYS A 325 -1.16 -1.33 -32.00
C LYS A 325 -2.16 -0.21 -31.75
N ARG A 326 -2.71 0.43 -32.78
CA ARG A 326 -3.67 1.53 -32.63
C ARG A 326 -4.87 1.16 -31.77
N ARG A 327 -5.40 -0.06 -31.91
CA ARG A 327 -6.57 -0.53 -31.14
C ARG A 327 -6.26 -1.03 -29.73
N THR A 328 -4.99 -1.33 -29.41
CA THR A 328 -4.59 -1.90 -28.12
C THR A 328 -3.65 -1.00 -27.31
N SER A 329 -3.14 0.08 -27.89
CA SER A 329 -2.25 1.07 -27.24
C SER A 329 -3.01 2.15 -26.47
N GLN A 330 -4.34 2.16 -26.51
CA GLN A 330 -5.10 2.95 -25.55
C GLN A 330 -4.96 2.25 -24.19
N PRO A 331 -4.56 2.98 -23.12
CA PRO A 331 -4.65 2.43 -21.78
C PRO A 331 -6.08 1.92 -21.60
N LEU A 332 -6.25 0.74 -21.01
CA LEU A 332 -7.49 0.43 -20.31
C LEU A 332 -7.70 1.61 -19.35
N CYS A 333 -8.61 2.51 -19.69
CA CYS A 333 -9.06 3.54 -18.75
C CYS A 333 -9.66 2.76 -17.58
N ILE A 334 -8.88 2.65 -16.51
CA ILE A 334 -9.38 2.26 -15.20
C ILE A 334 -10.20 3.49 -14.77
N CYS A 335 -11.52 3.42 -14.97
CA CYS A 335 -12.47 4.45 -14.56
C CYS A 335 -12.63 4.45 -13.04
#